data_AF-A0A931MNK8-F1
#
_entry.id   AF-A0A931MNK8-F1
#
_cell.length_a   1.000
_cell.length_b   1.000
_cell.length_c   1.000
_cell.angle_alpha   90.00
_cell.angle_beta   90.00
_cell.angle_gamma   90.00
#
_symmetry.space_group_name_H-M   'P 1'
#
loop_
_entity.id
_entity.type
_entity.pdbx_description
1 polymer ?
#
loop_
_entity_poly.entity_id
_entity_poly.type
_entity_poly.pdbx_seq_one_letter_code
_entity_poly.pdbx_strand_id
1 'polypeptide(L)'
;DEVRARLGRPTILVNNAGLSLDSPFLDITPELWARSIAINLTGTFDCCQVVLQDMIAEGWGRIVNISSSSVHSGSPGLAGYVSAKSGVVGLTKVLALEFGRHGITVNTIPPGFIDTPMLRRTVEKGFVDLDAQTARTPVGRIGRPSDVAAACAFLVGEEAGYITGQVFGVNGGRNT
;
A
#
# COMPACT_ATOMS: atom_id res chain seq x y z
N ASP A 1 -21.40 -3.85 -6.25
CA ASP A 1 -22.49 -3.95 -7.24
C ASP A 1 -22.61 -2.77 -8.18
N GLU A 2 -22.57 -1.52 -7.71
CA GLU A 2 -22.62 -0.36 -8.61
C GLU A 2 -21.49 -0.38 -9.66
N VAL A 3 -20.25 -0.66 -9.25
CA VAL A 3 -19.10 -0.81 -10.18
C VAL A 3 -19.38 -1.89 -11.23
N ARG A 4 -19.89 -3.05 -10.81
CA ARG A 4 -20.23 -4.16 -11.72
C ARG A 4 -21.28 -3.75 -12.75
N ALA A 5 -22.33 -3.06 -12.30
CA ALA A 5 -23.42 -2.61 -13.16
C ALA A 5 -22.97 -1.57 -14.19
N ARG A 6 -22.02 -0.69 -13.83
CA ARG A 6 -21.58 0.42 -14.68
C ARG A 6 -20.40 0.10 -15.59
N LEU A 7 -19.45 -0.70 -15.09
CA LEU A 7 -18.14 -0.91 -15.73
C LEU A 7 -17.84 -2.39 -16.00
N GLY A 8 -18.73 -3.31 -15.60
CA GLY A 8 -18.49 -4.75 -15.64
C GLY A 8 -17.67 -5.25 -14.45
N ARG A 9 -17.28 -6.53 -14.50
CA ARG A 9 -16.53 -7.18 -13.43
C ARG A 9 -15.18 -6.50 -13.20
N PRO A 10 -14.85 -6.10 -11.95
CA PRO A 10 -13.57 -5.49 -11.64
C PRO A 10 -12.43 -6.51 -11.73
N THR A 11 -11.52 -6.28 -12.67
CA THR A 11 -10.32 -7.12 -12.87
C THR A 11 -9.03 -6.45 -12.41
N ILE A 12 -9.09 -5.17 -12.04
CA ILE A 12 -7.97 -4.42 -11.45
C ILE A 12 -8.42 -3.82 -10.12
N LEU A 13 -7.61 -4.01 -9.07
CA LEU A 13 -7.80 -3.40 -7.76
C LEU A 13 -6.53 -2.70 -7.29
N VAL A 14 -6.66 -1.44 -6.89
CA VAL A 14 -5.59 -0.69 -6.23
C VAL A 14 -6.05 -0.29 -4.82
N ASN A 15 -5.53 -0.98 -3.80
CA ASN A 15 -5.83 -0.68 -2.40
C ASN A 15 -4.95 0.47 -1.91
N ASN A 16 -5.40 1.70 -2.15
CA ASN A 16 -4.68 2.93 -1.77
C ASN A 16 -5.20 3.56 -0.46
N ALA A 17 -6.42 3.25 -0.03
CA ALA A 17 -6.99 3.83 1.17
C ALA A 17 -6.11 3.54 2.40
N GLY A 18 -5.89 4.56 3.23
CA GLY A 18 -5.04 4.45 4.41
C GLY A 18 -5.09 5.70 5.26
N LEU A 19 -4.76 5.54 6.55
CA LEU A 19 -4.76 6.60 7.54
C LEU A 19 -3.62 6.37 8.51
N SER A 20 -2.85 7.43 8.80
CA SER A 20 -1.90 7.43 9.91
C SER A 20 -2.59 7.94 11.18
N LEU A 21 -2.48 7.17 12.26
CA LEU A 21 -2.95 7.52 13.59
C LEU A 21 -1.75 7.46 14.54
N ASP A 22 -1.19 8.63 14.80
CA ASP A 22 0.09 8.77 15.49
C ASP A 22 -0.16 8.82 17.01
N SER A 23 0.55 7.99 17.78
CA SER A 23 0.52 8.01 19.25
C SER A 23 1.76 7.34 19.84
N PRO A 24 2.37 7.87 20.93
CA PRO A 24 3.38 7.13 21.69
C PRO A 24 2.87 5.74 22.07
N PHE A 25 3.75 4.74 22.05
CA PHE A 25 3.32 3.34 22.16
C PHE A 25 2.50 3.05 23.44
N LEU A 26 2.90 3.63 24.57
CA LEU A 26 2.22 3.44 25.86
C LEU A 26 0.88 4.18 25.95
N ASP A 27 0.60 5.10 25.04
CA ASP A 27 -0.64 5.90 25.00
C ASP A 27 -1.63 5.36 23.95
N ILE A 28 -1.31 4.24 23.30
CA ILE A 28 -2.20 3.61 22.32
C ILE A 28 -3.35 2.92 23.06
N THR A 29 -4.55 3.45 22.91
CA THR A 29 -5.77 2.78 23.39
C THR A 29 -6.14 1.59 22.49
N PRO A 30 -6.87 0.59 23.00
CA PRO A 30 -7.38 -0.52 22.18
C PRO A 30 -8.20 -0.06 20.97
N GLU A 31 -8.98 1.01 21.11
CA GLU A 31 -9.81 1.58 20.04
C GLU A 31 -8.95 2.23 18.95
N LEU A 32 -7.89 2.95 19.34
CA LEU A 32 -6.96 3.57 18.41
C LEU A 32 -6.21 2.50 17.60
N TRP A 33 -5.75 1.46 18.29
CA TRP A 33 -5.13 0.29 17.66
C TRP A 33 -6.10 -0.39 16.68
N ALA A 34 -7.29 -0.77 17.14
CA ALA A 34 -8.30 -1.46 16.35
C ALA A 34 -8.67 -0.65 15.10
N ARG A 35 -8.84 0.68 15.23
CA ARG A 35 -9.13 1.57 14.10
C ARG A 35 -8.00 1.58 13.07
N SER A 36 -6.75 1.61 13.51
CA SER A 36 -5.59 1.57 12.59
C SER A 36 -5.55 0.25 11.80
N ILE A 37 -5.79 -0.89 12.47
CA ILE A 37 -5.84 -2.20 11.81
C ILE A 37 -7.02 -2.29 10.85
N ALA A 38 -8.21 -1.90 11.30
CA ALA A 38 -9.44 -1.98 10.51
C ALA A 38 -9.31 -1.23 9.18
N ILE A 39 -8.78 0.00 9.22
CA ILE A 39 -8.64 0.82 8.00
C ILE A 39 -7.52 0.31 7.11
N ASN A 40 -6.32 0.10 7.66
CA ASN A 40 -5.12 -0.11 6.83
C ASN A 40 -4.92 -1.56 6.41
N LEU A 41 -5.44 -2.54 7.16
CA LEU A 41 -5.30 -3.96 6.87
C LEU A 41 -6.65 -4.61 6.54
N THR A 42 -7.64 -4.53 7.43
CA THR A 42 -8.94 -5.20 7.20
C THR A 42 -9.64 -4.67 5.95
N GLY A 43 -9.67 -3.35 5.73
CA GLY A 43 -10.23 -2.78 4.51
C GLY A 43 -9.54 -3.26 3.22
N THR A 44 -8.22 -3.47 3.26
CA THR A 44 -7.47 -4.06 2.14
C THR A 44 -7.91 -5.51 1.90
N PHE A 45 -8.04 -6.29 2.97
CA PHE A 45 -8.54 -7.67 2.91
C PHE A 45 -9.96 -7.73 2.33
N ASP A 46 -10.89 -6.91 2.83
CA ASP A 46 -12.28 -6.90 2.38
C ASP A 46 -12.39 -6.57 0.89
N CYS A 47 -11.63 -5.58 0.42
CA CYS A 47 -11.60 -5.21 -0.99
C CYS A 47 -11.07 -6.36 -1.87
N CYS A 48 -9.98 -7.01 -1.45
CA CYS A 48 -9.46 -8.19 -2.15
C CYS A 48 -10.49 -9.32 -2.20
N GLN A 49 -11.13 -9.65 -1.08
CA GLN A 49 -12.11 -10.73 -1.00
C GLN A 49 -13.26 -10.54 -2.01
N VAL A 50 -13.75 -9.30 -2.14
CA VAL A 50 -14.89 -8.99 -3.02
C VAL A 50 -14.54 -9.08 -4.51
N VAL A 51 -13.32 -8.71 -4.93
CA VAL A 51 -12.95 -8.70 -6.36
C VAL A 51 -12.36 -10.04 -6.84
N LEU A 52 -11.80 -10.85 -5.95
CA LEU A 52 -11.12 -12.10 -6.33
C LEU A 52 -12.05 -13.08 -7.04
N GLN A 53 -13.31 -13.17 -6.62
CA GLN A 53 -14.29 -14.04 -7.28
C GLN A 53 -14.51 -13.64 -8.75
N ASP A 54 -14.56 -12.34 -9.02
CA ASP A 54 -14.70 -11.83 -10.39
C ASP A 54 -13.43 -12.10 -11.20
N MET A 55 -12.25 -11.83 -10.64
CA MET A 55 -10.97 -12.09 -11.32
C MET A 55 -10.78 -13.58 -11.66
N ILE A 56 -11.18 -14.49 -10.76
CA ILE A 56 -11.12 -15.94 -11.01
C ILE A 56 -12.05 -16.32 -12.17
N ALA A 57 -13.26 -15.76 -12.20
CA ALA A 57 -14.22 -16.03 -13.28
C ALA A 57 -13.75 -15.51 -14.64
N GLU A 58 -13.01 -14.39 -14.66
CA GLU A 58 -12.40 -13.84 -15.89
C GLU A 58 -11.07 -14.51 -16.26
N GLY A 59 -10.47 -15.30 -15.36
CA GLY A 59 -9.15 -15.92 -15.58
C GLY A 59 -7.99 -14.91 -15.64
N TRP A 60 -8.22 -13.68 -15.17
CA TRP A 60 -7.24 -12.60 -15.19
C TRP A 60 -7.53 -11.60 -14.06
N GLY A 61 -6.48 -11.15 -13.38
CA GLY A 61 -6.61 -10.09 -12.39
C GLY A 61 -5.29 -9.43 -12.00
N ARG A 62 -5.37 -8.18 -11.55
CA ARG A 62 -4.22 -7.42 -11.04
C ARG A 62 -4.60 -6.71 -9.74
N ILE A 63 -3.89 -7.01 -8.66
CA ILE A 63 -4.04 -6.35 -7.37
C ILE A 63 -2.74 -5.64 -7.00
N VAL A 64 -2.82 -4.34 -6.73
CA VAL A 64 -1.72 -3.53 -6.21
C VAL A 64 -2.10 -2.95 -4.86
N ASN A 65 -1.44 -3.43 -3.81
CA ASN A 65 -1.64 -2.94 -2.45
C ASN A 65 -0.64 -1.82 -2.12
N ILE A 66 -1.10 -0.70 -1.56
CA ILE A 66 -0.21 0.37 -1.12
C ILE A 66 0.17 0.14 0.35
N SER A 67 1.39 -0.33 0.59
CA SER A 67 1.97 -0.49 1.92
C SER A 67 2.68 0.81 2.34
N SER A 68 3.89 0.73 2.91
CA SER A 68 4.68 1.89 3.34
C SER A 68 6.15 1.53 3.44
N SER A 69 7.06 2.43 3.08
CA SER A 69 8.50 2.23 3.34
C SER A 69 8.83 2.06 4.83
N SER A 70 7.96 2.54 5.72
CA SER A 70 8.08 2.33 7.17
C SER A 70 7.99 0.87 7.60
N VAL A 71 7.52 -0.05 6.73
CA VAL A 71 7.55 -1.50 7.03
C VAL A 71 8.97 -2.05 7.10
N HIS A 72 9.93 -1.37 6.46
CA HIS A 72 11.35 -1.77 6.49
C HIS A 72 12.11 -1.12 7.64
N SER A 73 11.85 0.17 7.91
CA SER A 73 12.61 0.94 8.89
C SER A 73 11.95 1.00 10.28
N GLY A 74 10.67 0.67 10.38
CA GLY A 74 9.83 1.13 11.49
C GLY A 74 9.62 2.66 11.45
N SER A 75 8.80 3.15 12.39
CA SER A 75 8.63 4.58 12.66
C SER A 75 8.05 4.77 14.06
N PRO A 76 8.76 5.43 14.99
CA PRO A 76 8.22 5.77 16.30
C PRO A 76 6.88 6.50 16.19
N GLY A 77 5.97 6.23 17.13
CA GLY A 77 4.62 6.81 17.14
C GLY A 77 3.62 6.17 16.16
N LEU A 78 4.05 5.25 15.29
CA LEU A 78 3.20 4.67 14.23
C LEU A 78 2.95 3.16 14.41
N ALA A 79 2.94 2.64 15.64
CA ALA A 79 2.92 1.19 15.88
C ALA A 79 1.73 0.49 15.20
N GLY A 80 0.51 1.04 15.30
CA GLY A 80 -0.68 0.50 14.64
C GLY A 80 -0.59 0.57 13.12
N TYR A 81 -0.06 1.67 12.58
CA TYR A 81 0.04 1.89 11.14
C TYR A 81 1.10 0.98 10.52
N VAL A 82 2.31 0.93 11.10
CA VAL A 82 3.41 0.07 10.64
C VAL A 82 3.00 -1.40 10.74
N SER A 83 2.38 -1.83 11.84
CA SER A 83 1.88 -3.21 11.99
C SER A 83 0.87 -3.57 10.91
N ALA A 84 -0.12 -2.72 10.65
CA ALA A 84 -1.11 -2.96 9.61
C ALA A 84 -0.48 -3.02 8.21
N LYS A 85 0.39 -2.06 7.87
CA LYS A 85 1.06 -2.00 6.56
C LYS A 85 2.04 -3.15 6.36
N SER A 86 2.66 -3.67 7.42
CA SER A 86 3.43 -4.92 7.37
C SER A 86 2.52 -6.14 7.15
N GLY A 87 1.34 -6.17 7.77
CA GLY A 87 0.32 -7.19 7.50
C GLY A 87 -0.12 -7.23 6.03
N VAL A 88 -0.21 -6.08 5.37
CA VAL A 88 -0.51 -5.98 3.93
C VAL A 88 0.55 -6.67 3.08
N VAL A 89 1.83 -6.65 3.49
CA VAL A 89 2.90 -7.40 2.80
C VAL A 89 2.67 -8.91 2.92
N GLY A 90 2.29 -9.40 4.10
CA GLY A 90 1.94 -10.80 4.32
C GLY A 90 0.74 -11.22 3.48
N LEU A 91 -0.34 -10.43 3.52
CA LEU A 91 -1.55 -10.66 2.72
C LEU A 91 -1.23 -10.73 1.22
N THR A 92 -0.41 -9.80 0.72
CA THR A 92 0.02 -9.76 -0.68
C THR A 92 0.69 -11.08 -1.09
N LYS A 93 1.60 -11.60 -0.26
CA LYS A 93 2.32 -12.85 -0.55
C LYS A 93 1.40 -14.06 -0.55
N VAL A 94 0.49 -14.16 0.42
CA VAL A 94 -0.46 -15.28 0.50
C VAL A 94 -1.38 -15.29 -0.72
N LEU A 95 -1.99 -14.16 -1.05
CA LEU A 95 -2.89 -14.07 -2.20
C LEU A 95 -2.17 -14.33 -3.53
N ALA A 96 -0.93 -13.89 -3.68
CA ALA A 96 -0.12 -14.20 -4.85
C ALA A 96 0.12 -15.72 -5.05
N LEU A 97 0.43 -16.43 -3.96
CA LEU A 97 0.64 -17.87 -3.98
C LEU A 97 -0.65 -18.64 -4.27
N GLU A 98 -1.75 -18.20 -3.67
CA GLU A 98 -3.05 -18.85 -3.77
C GLU A 98 -3.68 -18.66 -5.15
N PHE A 99 -3.63 -17.43 -5.69
CA PHE A 99 -4.39 -17.05 -6.89
C PHE A 99 -3.55 -16.96 -8.16
N GLY A 100 -2.23 -17.12 -8.10
CA GLY A 100 -1.34 -17.06 -9.27
C GLY A 100 -1.74 -18.01 -10.40
N ARG A 101 -2.19 -19.23 -10.07
CA ARG A 101 -2.65 -20.23 -11.06
C ARG A 101 -3.96 -19.84 -11.77
N HIS A 102 -4.69 -18.85 -11.24
CA HIS A 102 -5.90 -18.30 -11.83
C HIS A 102 -5.64 -17.08 -12.72
N GLY A 103 -4.37 -16.79 -13.06
CA GLY A 103 -4.01 -15.62 -13.89
C GLY A 103 -4.00 -14.30 -13.12
N ILE A 104 -3.95 -14.36 -11.78
CA ILE A 104 -4.04 -13.20 -10.90
C ILE A 104 -2.67 -12.89 -10.31
N THR A 105 -2.19 -11.66 -10.48
CA THR A 105 -0.98 -11.18 -9.80
C THR A 105 -1.34 -10.24 -8.65
N VAL A 106 -0.65 -10.38 -7.51
CA VAL A 106 -0.84 -9.53 -6.33
C VAL A 106 0.51 -8.99 -5.90
N ASN A 107 0.69 -7.67 -5.94
CA ASN A 107 1.93 -7.01 -5.55
C ASN A 107 1.66 -5.89 -4.56
N THR A 108 2.70 -5.42 -3.88
CA THR A 108 2.59 -4.24 -3.02
C THR A 108 3.68 -3.22 -3.32
N ILE A 109 3.31 -1.95 -3.25
CA ILE A 109 4.24 -0.82 -3.32
C ILE A 109 4.35 -0.22 -1.92
N PRO A 110 5.54 -0.22 -1.29
CA PRO A 110 5.83 0.60 -0.12
C PRO A 110 6.41 1.96 -0.53
N PRO A 111 5.61 3.05 -0.53
CA PRO A 111 6.11 4.36 -0.96
C PRO A 111 7.07 4.95 0.08
N GLY A 112 7.99 5.78 -0.41
CA GLY A 112 8.77 6.70 0.43
C GLY A 112 7.91 7.85 0.97
N PHE A 113 8.55 8.97 1.30
CA PHE A 113 7.82 10.22 1.50
C PHE A 113 7.27 10.71 0.16
N ILE A 114 5.95 10.79 0.05
CA ILE A 114 5.24 11.27 -1.13
C ILE A 114 4.53 12.57 -0.79
N ASP A 115 4.70 13.59 -1.64
CA ASP A 115 4.01 14.87 -1.49
C ASP A 115 2.49 14.70 -1.60
N THR A 116 1.83 14.66 -0.43
CA THR A 116 0.40 14.43 -0.26
C THR A 116 -0.12 15.31 0.88
N PRO A 117 -1.44 15.56 0.98
CA PRO A 117 -2.02 16.27 2.11
C PRO A 117 -1.70 15.62 3.47
N MET A 118 -1.52 14.29 3.51
CA MET A 118 -1.12 13.58 4.73
C MET A 118 0.29 13.98 5.17
N LEU A 119 1.27 13.92 4.26
CA LEU A 119 2.65 14.31 4.55
C LEU A 119 2.75 15.79 4.93
N ARG A 120 2.10 16.68 4.18
CA ARG A 120 2.12 18.13 4.45
C ARG A 120 1.64 18.45 5.87
N ARG A 121 0.54 17.82 6.32
CA ARG A 121 0.06 17.98 7.71
C ARG A 121 1.05 17.45 8.75
N THR A 122 1.75 16.35 8.47
CA THR A 122 2.79 15.83 9.37
C THR A 122 3.98 16.79 9.48
N VAL A 123 4.36 17.42 8.37
CA VAL A 123 5.42 18.45 8.32
C VAL A 123 4.98 19.71 9.06
N GLU A 124 3.75 20.18 8.86
CA GLU A 124 3.18 21.33 9.59
C GLU A 124 3.18 21.14 11.11
N LYS A 125 3.02 19.90 11.58
CA LYS A 125 3.10 19.54 13.00
C LYS A 125 4.54 19.40 13.52
N GLY A 126 5.56 19.53 12.67
CA GLY A 126 6.97 19.42 13.04
C GLY A 126 7.47 17.99 13.24
N PHE A 127 6.69 16.97 12.86
CA PHE A 127 7.08 15.57 13.03
C PHE A 127 8.02 15.05 11.93
N VAL A 128 8.10 15.75 10.79
CA VAL A 128 8.96 15.38 9.66
C VAL A 128 9.67 16.62 9.13
N ASP A 129 10.99 16.56 9.10
CA ASP A 129 11.85 17.52 8.42
C ASP A 129 12.12 17.06 6.98
N LEU A 130 11.50 17.73 6.00
CA LEU A 130 11.60 17.38 4.58
C LEU A 130 13.00 17.58 4.00
N ASP A 131 13.77 18.55 4.48
CA ASP A 131 15.12 18.81 3.97
C ASP A 131 16.05 17.69 4.42
N ALA A 132 15.96 17.29 5.69
CA ALA A 132 16.67 16.13 6.20
C ALA A 132 16.24 14.83 5.50
N GLN A 133 14.95 14.65 5.19
CA GLN A 133 14.51 13.48 4.44
C GLN A 133 15.06 13.49 3.00
N THR A 134 15.02 14.64 2.33
CA THR A 134 15.50 14.80 0.96
C THR A 134 16.99 14.51 0.86
N ALA A 135 17.79 15.04 1.80
CA ALA A 135 19.24 14.79 1.86
C ALA A 135 19.59 13.31 2.06
N ARG A 136 18.71 12.54 2.71
CA ARG A 136 18.88 11.09 2.93
C ARG A 136 18.31 10.22 1.82
N THR A 137 17.56 10.78 0.87
CA THR A 137 16.99 10.05 -0.25
C THR A 137 17.96 10.06 -1.42
N PRO A 138 18.47 8.91 -1.91
CA PRO A 138 19.42 8.85 -3.02
C PRO A 138 18.98 9.59 -4.29
N VAL A 139 17.68 9.58 -4.62
CA VAL A 139 17.13 10.32 -5.78
C VAL A 139 17.11 11.85 -5.57
N GLY A 140 17.43 12.34 -4.36
CA GLY A 140 17.59 13.77 -4.07
C GLY A 140 16.28 14.58 -4.02
N ARG A 141 15.14 13.91 -3.89
CA ARG A 141 13.82 14.52 -3.71
C ARG A 141 12.84 13.57 -3.03
N ILE A 142 11.80 14.13 -2.42
CA ILE A 142 10.60 13.34 -2.10
C ILE A 142 9.85 12.91 -3.36
N GLY A 143 9.06 11.85 -3.24
CA GLY A 143 8.23 11.34 -4.33
C GLY A 143 7.00 12.20 -4.58
N ARG A 144 6.41 12.06 -5.76
CA ARG A 144 5.15 12.65 -6.19
C ARG A 144 4.10 11.54 -6.34
N PRO A 145 2.79 11.85 -6.24
CA PRO A 145 1.75 10.85 -6.50
C PRO A 145 1.91 10.15 -7.86
N SER A 146 2.41 10.88 -8.87
CA SER A 146 2.70 10.33 -10.20
C SER A 146 3.78 9.25 -10.20
N ASP A 147 4.76 9.29 -9.29
CA ASP A 147 5.81 8.26 -9.21
C ASP A 147 5.20 6.91 -8.77
N VAL A 148 4.28 6.94 -7.80
CA VAL A 148 3.56 5.73 -7.34
C VAL A 148 2.55 5.27 -8.40
N ALA A 149 1.82 6.20 -9.00
CA ALA A 149 0.84 5.89 -10.04
C ALA A 149 1.47 5.22 -11.27
N ALA A 150 2.68 5.64 -11.69
CA ALA A 150 3.41 5.02 -12.79
C ALA A 150 3.76 3.55 -12.49
N ALA A 151 4.19 3.25 -11.27
CA ALA A 151 4.46 1.87 -10.85
C ALA A 151 3.16 1.03 -10.79
N CYS A 152 2.06 1.59 -10.29
CA CYS A 152 0.76 0.93 -10.34
C CYS A 152 0.36 0.61 -11.78
N ALA A 153 0.47 1.58 -12.69
CA ALA A 153 0.11 1.41 -14.10
C ALA A 153 0.91 0.29 -14.77
N PHE A 154 2.21 0.19 -14.48
CA PHE A 154 3.04 -0.92 -14.94
C PHE A 154 2.57 -2.26 -14.37
N LEU A 155 2.39 -2.35 -13.04
CA LEU A 155 2.03 -3.60 -12.36
C LEU A 155 0.64 -4.14 -12.73
N VAL A 156 -0.25 -3.30 -13.24
CA VAL A 156 -1.57 -3.74 -13.73
C VAL A 156 -1.57 -4.02 -15.24
N GLY A 157 -0.45 -3.81 -15.93
CA GLY A 157 -0.30 -4.13 -17.34
C GLY A 157 -0.09 -5.62 -17.60
N GLU A 158 -0.24 -6.02 -18.86
CA GLU A 158 -0.01 -7.41 -19.28
C GLU A 158 1.46 -7.83 -19.15
N GLU A 159 2.39 -6.92 -19.44
CA GLU A 159 3.82 -7.19 -19.35
C GLU A 159 4.30 -7.51 -17.93
N ALA A 160 3.53 -7.13 -16.90
CA ALA A 160 3.80 -7.47 -15.51
C ALA A 160 3.23 -8.83 -15.09
N GLY A 161 2.67 -9.63 -16.00
CA GLY A 161 2.00 -10.91 -15.67
C GLY A 161 2.87 -11.96 -14.98
N TYR A 162 4.20 -11.83 -15.01
CA TYR A 162 5.13 -12.70 -14.31
C TYR A 162 5.63 -12.14 -12.95
N ILE A 163 5.14 -10.96 -12.57
CA ILE A 163 5.50 -10.28 -11.32
C ILE A 163 4.36 -10.48 -10.33
N THR A 164 4.55 -11.33 -9.32
CA THR A 164 3.55 -11.55 -8.26
C THR A 164 4.20 -11.81 -6.91
N GLY A 165 3.54 -11.43 -5.82
CA GLY A 165 4.02 -11.56 -4.44
C GLY A 165 5.17 -10.60 -4.08
N GLN A 166 5.44 -9.61 -4.93
CA GLN A 166 6.61 -8.73 -4.80
C GLN A 166 6.31 -7.48 -3.98
N VAL A 167 7.37 -6.99 -3.34
CA VAL A 167 7.41 -5.70 -2.64
C VAL A 167 8.20 -4.74 -3.51
N PHE A 168 7.49 -3.86 -4.23
CA PHE A 168 8.04 -3.01 -5.28
C PHE A 168 8.31 -1.60 -4.75
N GLY A 169 9.52 -1.37 -4.24
CA GLY A 169 9.88 -0.12 -3.58
C GLY A 169 9.83 1.11 -4.49
N VAL A 170 8.91 2.04 -4.22
CA VAL A 170 8.82 3.36 -4.87
C VAL A 170 9.16 4.43 -3.84
N ASN A 171 10.43 4.45 -3.42
CA ASN A 171 10.88 5.19 -2.24
C ASN A 171 12.14 6.03 -2.45
N GLY A 172 12.56 6.22 -3.71
CA GLY A 172 13.71 7.05 -4.06
C GLY A 172 15.05 6.53 -3.52
N GLY A 173 15.12 5.25 -3.14
CA GLY A 173 16.32 4.63 -2.57
C GLY A 173 16.45 4.80 -1.05
N ARG A 174 15.42 5.30 -0.37
CA ARG A 174 15.47 5.59 1.08
C ARG A 174 15.74 4.36 1.94
N ASN A 175 15.11 3.24 1.59
CA ASN A 175 15.13 1.99 2.35
C ASN A 175 15.44 0.83 1.38
N THR A 176 16.59 0.89 0.72
CA THR A 176 17.14 -0.19 -0.13
C THR A 176 17.99 -1.15 0.68
#